data_AF-A0A9P3M0L1-F1
#
_entry.id   AF-A0A9P3M0L1-F1
#
_cell.length_a   1.000
_cell.length_b   1.000
_cell.length_c   1.000
_cell.angle_alpha   90.00
_cell.angle_beta   90.00
_cell.angle_gamma   90.00
#
_symmetry.space_group_name_H-M   'P 1'
#
loop_
_entity.id
_entity.type
_entity.pdbx_description
1 polymer ?
#
loop_
_entity_poly.entity_id
_entity_poly.type
_entity_poly.pdbx_seq_one_letter_code
_entity_poly.pdbx_strand_id
1 'polypeptide(L)'
;MATSRNQLLCKGTSSLLKQVHLDQRCTHSIASRYKHTSSSSGNHVQEDAASQSDIITPSSIRSRLDLTGSSGSAGFPLLSAPTHYTQLFRNSASLPSVLFRRSIITNHNFNTNKIVSKLEKNGFQRGQAEGIMRGIKALIGQHTSRIRKSMLTTADLGNESYLFKAALTELRTELQILRKNDAAALAIRTEIISREIDSLNQKLREDIANVKNDIAIDMNSRKSDVREEQKALEIRIQSMSNHYMAQLGDMRTKMEAAKWETTRKGMVAIFISATFVLLASRLLMSREVDKMPVDYIDPYVNHSNASNNTDGMVPDSFVVSHRS
;
A
#
# COMPACT_ATOMS: atom_id res chain seq x y z
N MET A 1 -0.52 54.90 39.26
CA MET A 1 -1.15 53.71 38.63
C MET A 1 -0.09 52.81 37.98
N ALA A 2 0.73 52.08 38.76
CA ALA A 2 1.86 51.30 38.20
C ALA A 2 1.73 49.77 38.34
N THR A 3 1.03 49.29 39.37
CA THR A 3 1.06 47.88 39.81
C THR A 3 0.39 46.88 38.86
N SER A 4 -0.55 47.33 38.01
CA SER A 4 -1.43 46.43 37.25
C SER A 4 -0.80 45.80 36.00
N ARG A 5 0.19 46.45 35.37
CA ARG A 5 0.76 45.95 34.09
C ARG A 5 1.68 44.74 34.24
N ASN A 6 2.34 44.55 35.40
CA ASN A 6 3.26 43.42 35.60
C ASN A 6 2.54 42.08 35.81
N GLN A 7 1.30 42.05 36.34
CA GLN A 7 0.61 40.78 36.60
C GLN A 7 0.16 40.04 35.32
N LEU A 8 -0.05 40.73 34.19
CA LEU A 8 -0.35 40.06 32.92
C LEU A 8 0.89 39.36 32.32
N LEU A 9 2.06 39.97 32.42
CA LEU A 9 3.32 39.43 31.88
C LEU A 9 3.71 38.08 32.52
N CYS A 10 3.54 37.94 33.84
CA CYS A 10 3.81 36.69 34.56
C CYS A 10 2.82 35.56 34.22
N LYS A 11 1.58 35.90 33.82
CA LYS A 11 0.58 34.91 33.39
C LYS A 11 0.84 34.41 31.97
N GLY A 12 1.24 35.29 31.04
CA GLY A 12 1.59 34.91 29.67
C GLY A 12 2.80 33.96 29.60
N THR A 13 3.87 34.27 30.33
CA THR A 13 5.10 33.43 30.37
C THR A 13 4.84 32.02 30.92
N SER A 14 4.02 31.90 31.97
CA SER A 14 3.62 30.59 32.52
C SER A 14 2.82 29.72 31.55
N SER A 15 2.05 30.35 30.64
CA SER A 15 1.31 29.63 29.60
C SER A 15 2.25 29.09 28.52
N LEU A 16 3.18 29.92 28.03
CA LEU A 16 4.15 29.51 27.01
C LEU A 16 5.13 28.45 27.51
N LEU A 17 5.55 28.51 28.78
CA LEU A 17 6.41 27.45 29.37
C LEU A 17 5.71 26.08 29.36
N LYS A 18 4.40 26.03 29.64
CA LYS A 18 3.61 24.80 29.55
C LYS A 18 3.44 24.31 28.11
N GLN A 19 3.31 25.23 27.15
CA GLN A 19 3.22 24.89 25.72
C GLN A 19 4.49 24.19 25.23
N VAL A 20 5.66 24.78 25.47
CA VAL A 20 6.97 24.25 25.06
C VAL A 20 7.26 22.89 25.73
N HIS A 21 6.91 22.74 27.00
CA HIS A 21 7.16 21.50 27.73
C HIS A 21 6.18 20.36 27.37
N LEU A 22 5.11 20.63 26.62
CA LEU A 22 4.26 19.61 25.99
C LEU A 22 4.90 19.08 24.70
N ASP A 23 5.33 19.96 23.80
CA ASP A 23 5.97 19.58 22.52
C ASP A 23 7.19 18.68 22.74
N GLN A 24 8.00 18.98 23.76
CA GLN A 24 9.20 18.22 24.07
C GLN A 24 8.93 16.82 24.66
N ARG A 25 7.67 16.50 25.02
CA ARG A 25 7.24 15.12 25.32
C ARG A 25 6.75 14.38 24.08
N CYS A 26 6.07 15.07 23.15
CA CYS A 26 5.61 14.50 21.88
C CYS A 26 6.79 13.99 21.03
N THR A 27 7.87 14.78 20.92
CA THR A 27 9.08 14.39 20.16
C THR A 27 9.76 13.13 20.73
N HIS A 28 9.87 13.02 22.06
CA HIS A 28 10.39 11.81 22.72
C HIS A 28 9.50 10.57 22.52
N SER A 29 8.17 10.74 22.42
CA SER A 29 7.25 9.62 22.20
C SER A 29 7.35 9.02 20.80
N ILE A 30 7.70 9.82 19.78
CA ILE A 30 7.79 9.36 18.38
C ILE A 30 9.10 8.58 18.15
N ALA A 31 10.20 9.01 18.78
CA ALA A 31 11.52 8.37 18.67
C ALA A 31 11.57 6.90 19.15
N SER A 32 10.60 6.47 19.97
CA SER A 32 10.59 5.12 20.58
C SER A 32 9.91 4.03 19.74
N ARG A 33 9.35 4.34 18.56
CA ARG A 33 8.56 3.39 17.75
C ARG A 33 9.28 2.80 16.52
N TYR A 34 10.61 2.94 16.44
CA TYR A 34 11.41 2.53 15.26
C TYR A 34 12.59 1.57 15.59
N LYS A 35 12.44 0.70 16.60
CA LYS A 35 13.50 -0.24 17.04
C LYS A 35 13.12 -1.71 17.22
N HIS A 36 11.98 -2.12 16.67
CA HIS A 36 11.69 -3.50 16.28
C HIS A 36 11.02 -3.42 14.89
N THR A 37 11.29 -4.27 13.90
CA THR A 37 11.86 -5.63 13.92
C THR A 37 12.96 -5.86 12.88
N SER A 38 13.97 -6.68 13.19
CA SER A 38 14.95 -7.16 12.19
C SER A 38 15.59 -8.49 12.59
N SER A 39 14.99 -9.62 12.21
CA SER A 39 15.68 -10.91 12.03
C SER A 39 14.80 -11.96 11.35
N SER A 40 15.16 -12.37 10.13
CA SER A 40 15.26 -13.77 9.70
C SER A 40 16.08 -13.83 8.40
N SER A 41 16.66 -14.98 8.06
CA SER A 41 17.66 -15.11 6.99
C SER A 41 17.47 -16.38 6.16
N GLY A 42 17.77 -16.30 4.87
CA GLY A 42 17.76 -17.42 3.92
C GLY A 42 16.36 -17.76 3.36
N ASN A 43 16.20 -18.17 2.10
CA ASN A 43 17.20 -18.64 1.14
C ASN A 43 16.91 -18.21 -0.31
N HIS A 44 17.92 -18.39 -1.16
CA HIS A 44 17.97 -18.01 -2.57
C HIS A 44 17.54 -19.18 -3.47
N VAL A 45 16.60 -18.95 -4.38
CA VAL A 45 16.41 -19.72 -5.62
C VAL A 45 16.13 -18.73 -6.74
N GLN A 46 16.73 -18.94 -7.90
CA GLN A 46 16.62 -18.10 -9.08
C GLN A 46 16.26 -18.99 -10.27
N GLU A 47 15.28 -18.56 -11.07
CA GLU A 47 15.12 -19.00 -12.46
C GLU A 47 14.40 -17.93 -13.27
N ASP A 48 14.68 -17.87 -14.57
CA ASP A 48 14.35 -16.74 -15.45
C ASP A 48 13.07 -16.99 -16.27
N ALA A 49 12.34 -15.91 -16.59
CA ALA A 49 11.65 -15.74 -17.89
C ALA A 49 11.14 -14.30 -18.05
N ALA A 50 11.19 -13.78 -19.27
CA ALA A 50 10.65 -12.47 -19.61
C ALA A 50 9.19 -12.55 -20.09
N SER A 51 8.40 -11.50 -19.81
CA SER A 51 7.43 -10.99 -20.78
C SER A 51 7.10 -9.52 -20.51
N GLN A 52 6.80 -8.77 -21.57
CA GLN A 52 6.52 -7.32 -21.52
C GLN A 52 5.02 -7.06 -21.48
N SER A 53 4.60 -6.03 -20.74
CA SER A 53 3.37 -5.27 -21.05
C SER A 53 3.43 -3.88 -20.41
N ASP A 54 3.51 -2.85 -21.24
CA ASP A 54 3.53 -1.45 -20.80
C ASP A 54 2.13 -0.98 -20.39
N ILE A 55 2.01 -0.39 -19.19
CA ILE A 55 0.77 0.29 -18.75
C ILE A 55 1.07 1.76 -18.42
N ILE A 56 1.05 2.55 -19.50
CA ILE A 56 0.57 3.95 -19.59
C ILE A 56 0.66 4.78 -18.30
N THR A 57 1.74 5.56 -18.17
CA THR A 57 1.80 6.71 -17.24
C THR A 57 1.04 7.92 -17.81
N PRO A 58 0.15 8.59 -17.05
CA PRO A 58 -0.37 9.90 -17.44
C PRO A 58 0.75 10.96 -17.36
N SER A 59 0.83 11.82 -18.37
CA SER A 59 1.91 12.80 -18.52
C SER A 59 1.77 14.00 -17.59
N SER A 60 2.77 14.20 -16.72
CA SER A 60 2.85 15.39 -15.85
C SER A 60 3.31 16.62 -16.66
N ILE A 61 2.37 17.49 -17.04
CA ILE A 61 2.69 18.83 -17.56
C ILE A 61 3.31 19.66 -16.43
N ARG A 62 4.63 19.70 -16.36
CA ARG A 62 5.39 20.53 -15.42
C ARG A 62 6.43 21.37 -16.13
N SER A 63 6.01 22.57 -16.56
CA SER A 63 6.90 23.59 -17.10
C SER A 63 7.95 24.00 -16.05
N ARG A 64 9.18 23.48 -16.17
CA ARG A 64 10.33 24.05 -15.47
C ARG A 64 10.61 25.45 -16.02
N LEU A 65 10.81 26.40 -15.12
CA LEU A 65 11.64 27.56 -15.40
C LEU A 65 12.91 27.35 -14.56
N ASP A 66 13.96 26.82 -15.20
CA ASP A 66 15.24 26.62 -14.52
C ASP A 66 15.92 27.97 -14.31
N LEU A 67 16.21 28.30 -13.05
CA LEU A 67 17.15 29.36 -12.66
C LEU A 67 18.23 28.73 -11.77
N THR A 68 19.47 29.14 -12.01
CA THR A 68 20.66 28.41 -11.59
C THR A 68 20.90 28.46 -10.08
N GLY A 69 20.94 27.28 -9.45
CA GLY A 69 21.33 27.15 -8.05
C GLY A 69 22.84 27.20 -7.88
N SER A 70 23.36 28.25 -7.25
CA SER A 70 24.69 28.23 -6.64
C SER A 70 24.60 27.66 -5.23
N SER A 71 25.52 26.76 -4.86
CA SER A 71 25.48 26.07 -3.56
C SER A 71 26.06 26.94 -2.45
N GLY A 72 25.31 27.17 -1.38
CA GLY A 72 25.77 27.91 -0.19
C GLY A 72 24.94 27.55 1.04
N SER A 73 25.55 26.81 1.97
CA SER A 73 24.90 26.37 3.21
C SER A 73 24.91 27.44 4.30
N ALA A 74 23.73 27.89 4.72
CA ALA A 74 23.53 28.64 5.96
C ALA A 74 22.15 28.31 6.55
N GLY A 75 22.03 28.26 7.89
CA GLY A 75 20.82 27.82 8.57
C GLY A 75 19.68 28.85 8.59
N PHE A 76 18.45 28.37 8.75
CA PHE A 76 17.26 29.21 8.94
C PHE A 76 17.35 29.99 10.26
N PRO A 77 17.27 31.33 10.26
CA PRO A 77 17.11 32.10 11.49
C PRO A 77 15.65 32.00 11.99
N LEU A 78 15.48 31.74 13.29
CA LEU A 78 14.17 31.69 13.93
C LEU A 78 13.50 33.08 13.93
N LEU A 79 12.19 33.15 13.70
CA LEU A 79 11.46 34.42 13.67
C LEU A 79 11.38 35.05 15.07
N SER A 80 11.92 36.26 15.23
CA SER A 80 11.78 37.04 16.46
C SER A 80 11.74 38.56 16.20
N ALA A 81 10.87 39.25 16.94
CA ALA A 81 10.70 40.71 17.07
C ALA A 81 10.34 41.53 15.79
N PRO A 82 9.23 42.29 15.78
CA PRO A 82 8.93 43.23 14.71
C PRO A 82 9.76 44.52 14.88
N THR A 83 10.85 44.67 14.13
CA THR A 83 11.75 45.84 14.26
C THR A 83 11.96 46.60 12.95
N HIS A 84 11.06 47.56 12.70
CA HIS A 84 11.37 48.84 12.03
C HIS A 84 11.97 48.80 10.60
N TYR A 85 11.36 48.07 9.67
CA TYR A 85 11.84 47.91 8.28
C TYR A 85 11.60 49.12 7.34
N THR A 86 12.03 50.32 7.72
CA THR A 86 11.91 51.54 6.90
C THR A 86 13.14 51.87 6.03
N GLN A 87 14.06 50.90 5.81
CA GLN A 87 15.41 51.18 5.26
C GLN A 87 15.84 50.37 4.01
N LEU A 88 14.92 49.66 3.33
CA LEU A 88 15.27 48.83 2.15
C LEU A 88 14.61 49.25 0.83
N PHE A 89 14.53 50.56 0.56
CA PHE A 89 14.53 51.08 -0.82
C PHE A 89 15.29 52.41 -0.96
N ARG A 90 16.59 52.39 -0.63
CA ARG A 90 17.55 53.35 -1.21
C ARG A 90 17.78 52.98 -2.69
N ASN A 91 16.78 53.25 -3.52
CA ASN A 91 16.95 53.26 -4.97
C ASN A 91 15.98 54.28 -5.57
N SER A 92 16.39 55.55 -5.51
CA SER A 92 15.73 56.69 -6.14
C SER A 92 15.92 56.64 -7.66
N ALA A 93 15.35 55.63 -8.30
CA ALA A 93 15.19 55.61 -9.75
C ALA A 93 14.33 56.83 -10.14
N SER A 94 14.95 57.74 -10.89
CA SER A 94 14.45 59.10 -11.10
C SER A 94 13.15 59.12 -11.93
N LEU A 95 12.01 59.07 -11.25
CA LEU A 95 10.76 59.57 -11.81
C LEU A 95 10.84 61.11 -11.84
N PRO A 96 10.50 61.75 -12.97
CA PRO A 96 10.77 63.16 -13.15
C PRO A 96 10.01 63.98 -12.10
N SER A 97 10.74 64.86 -11.40
CA SER A 97 10.13 65.96 -10.69
C SER A 97 9.30 66.75 -11.71
N VAL A 98 7.98 66.63 -11.64
CA VAL A 98 7.07 67.38 -12.51
C VAL A 98 7.21 68.84 -12.13
N LEU A 99 8.15 69.52 -12.81
CA LEU A 99 8.36 70.94 -12.72
C LEU A 99 7.12 71.60 -13.29
N PHE A 100 6.13 71.82 -12.43
CA PHE A 100 4.93 72.57 -12.72
C PHE A 100 5.32 74.04 -12.88
N ARG A 101 6.00 74.34 -14.01
CA ARG A 101 6.55 75.63 -14.39
C ARG A 101 5.39 76.59 -14.60
N ARG A 102 4.88 77.10 -13.49
CA ARG A 102 3.80 78.07 -13.48
C ARG A 102 4.34 79.38 -14.00
N SER A 103 4.12 79.64 -15.29
CA SER A 103 4.09 80.99 -15.82
C SER A 103 2.95 81.74 -15.13
N ILE A 104 3.22 82.28 -13.94
CA ILE A 104 2.40 83.35 -13.36
C ILE A 104 2.63 84.55 -14.27
N ILE A 105 1.79 84.66 -15.30
CA ILE A 105 1.76 85.82 -16.19
C ILE A 105 1.29 86.99 -15.33
N THR A 106 2.23 87.80 -14.85
CA THR A 106 2.02 88.98 -14.00
C THR A 106 1.47 90.16 -14.81
N ASN A 107 0.35 89.92 -15.52
CA ASN A 107 -0.38 90.94 -16.27
C ASN A 107 -1.09 91.90 -15.30
N HIS A 108 -0.33 92.86 -14.75
CA HIS A 108 -0.81 93.88 -13.81
C HIS A 108 -1.66 94.93 -14.54
N ASN A 109 -2.89 94.55 -14.89
CA ASN A 109 -3.74 95.33 -15.79
C ASN A 109 -4.75 96.24 -15.10
N PHE A 110 -4.79 96.29 -13.76
CA PHE A 110 -5.75 97.12 -13.02
C PHE A 110 -5.36 98.61 -12.96
N ASN A 111 -5.42 99.24 -14.12
CA ASN A 111 -5.03 100.63 -14.35
C ASN A 111 -6.11 101.61 -13.83
N THR A 112 -6.02 102.02 -12.56
CA THR A 112 -6.95 102.98 -11.94
C THR A 112 -7.18 104.23 -12.78
N ASN A 113 -6.12 104.85 -13.30
CA ASN A 113 -6.21 106.09 -14.07
C ASN A 113 -6.98 105.91 -15.39
N LYS A 114 -6.86 104.74 -16.04
CA LYS A 114 -7.60 104.44 -17.29
C LYS A 114 -9.10 104.21 -17.05
N ILE A 115 -9.50 103.90 -15.81
CA ILE A 115 -10.91 103.77 -15.43
C ILE A 115 -11.48 105.16 -15.10
N VAL A 116 -10.79 105.95 -14.27
CA VAL A 116 -11.20 107.32 -13.93
C VAL A 116 -11.37 108.17 -15.21
N SER A 117 -10.38 108.15 -16.12
CA SER A 117 -10.47 108.92 -17.38
C SER A 117 -11.33 108.29 -18.49
N LYS A 118 -12.02 107.18 -18.20
CA LYS A 118 -13.21 106.73 -18.96
C LYS A 118 -14.50 107.24 -18.33
N LEU A 119 -14.59 107.29 -17.00
CA LEU A 119 -15.74 107.88 -16.29
C LEU A 119 -15.85 109.38 -16.56
N GLU A 120 -14.73 110.12 -16.53
CA GLU A 120 -14.67 111.55 -16.88
C GLU A 120 -15.21 111.82 -18.29
N LYS A 121 -14.82 111.00 -19.28
CA LYS A 121 -15.28 111.11 -20.67
C LYS A 121 -16.76 110.75 -20.88
N ASN A 122 -17.37 110.07 -19.91
CA ASN A 122 -18.78 109.71 -19.90
C ASN A 122 -19.62 110.67 -19.03
N GLY A 123 -19.09 111.86 -18.69
CA GLY A 123 -19.82 112.93 -18.01
C GLY A 123 -19.78 112.90 -16.48
N PHE A 124 -19.04 111.98 -15.84
CA PHE A 124 -18.90 111.96 -14.38
C PHE A 124 -17.89 113.02 -13.90
N GLN A 125 -18.25 113.76 -12.85
CA GLN A 125 -17.32 114.72 -12.24
C GLN A 125 -16.16 113.97 -11.56
N ARG A 126 -14.95 114.57 -11.57
CA ARG A 126 -13.71 113.97 -11.04
C ARG A 126 -13.88 113.27 -9.67
N GLY A 127 -14.50 113.95 -8.70
CA GLY A 127 -14.72 113.40 -7.36
C GLY A 127 -15.63 112.16 -7.33
N GLN A 128 -16.66 112.13 -8.18
CA GLN A 128 -17.55 110.97 -8.32
C GLN A 128 -16.82 109.79 -8.98
N ALA A 129 -16.07 110.05 -10.05
CA ALA A 129 -15.25 109.06 -10.74
C ALA A 129 -14.19 108.44 -9.81
N GLU A 130 -13.53 109.25 -8.98
CA GLU A 130 -12.60 108.76 -7.96
C GLU A 130 -13.30 108.01 -6.81
N GLY A 131 -14.50 108.42 -6.39
CA GLY A 131 -15.30 107.69 -5.40
C GLY A 131 -15.65 106.28 -5.85
N ILE A 132 -16.18 106.15 -7.06
CA ILE A 132 -16.48 104.86 -7.72
C ILE A 132 -15.20 104.02 -7.84
N MET A 133 -14.09 104.64 -8.27
CA MET A 133 -12.80 103.96 -8.40
C MET A 133 -12.27 103.42 -7.06
N ARG A 134 -12.42 104.18 -5.96
CA ARG A 134 -12.05 103.74 -4.61
C ARG A 134 -12.89 102.55 -4.16
N GLY A 135 -14.20 102.57 -4.41
CA GLY A 135 -15.11 101.44 -4.15
C GLY A 135 -14.73 100.16 -4.91
N ILE A 136 -14.50 100.25 -6.23
CA ILE A 136 -14.09 99.09 -7.05
C ILE A 136 -12.73 98.55 -6.58
N LYS A 137 -11.76 99.44 -6.25
CA LYS A 137 -10.45 99.03 -5.70
C LYS A 137 -10.59 98.29 -4.37
N ALA A 138 -11.48 98.74 -3.48
CA ALA A 138 -11.75 98.07 -2.21
C ALA A 138 -12.38 96.68 -2.41
N LEU A 139 -13.39 96.57 -3.26
CA LEU A 139 -14.08 95.29 -3.55
C LEU A 139 -13.12 94.28 -4.19
N ILE A 140 -12.31 94.69 -5.18
CA ILE A 140 -11.28 93.83 -5.78
C ILE A 140 -10.24 93.44 -4.73
N GLY A 141 -9.83 94.34 -3.83
CA GLY A 141 -8.95 94.01 -2.72
C GLY A 141 -9.53 92.94 -1.79
N GLN A 142 -10.81 93.07 -1.42
CA GLN A 142 -11.53 92.13 -0.57
C GLN A 142 -11.69 90.75 -1.23
N HIS A 143 -12.14 90.71 -2.49
CA HIS A 143 -12.27 89.47 -3.26
C HIS A 143 -10.92 88.80 -3.50
N THR A 144 -9.88 89.56 -3.86
CA THR A 144 -8.53 89.01 -4.03
C THR A 144 -7.98 88.47 -2.71
N SER A 145 -8.23 89.13 -1.59
CA SER A 145 -7.85 88.64 -0.25
C SER A 145 -8.59 87.34 0.10
N ARG A 146 -9.90 87.26 -0.18
CA ARG A 146 -10.70 86.02 0.00
C ARG A 146 -10.15 84.88 -0.87
N ILE A 147 -9.89 85.13 -2.16
CA ILE A 147 -9.36 84.14 -3.10
C ILE A 147 -7.97 83.66 -2.66
N ARG A 148 -7.08 84.54 -2.21
CA ARG A 148 -5.76 84.14 -1.67
C ARG A 148 -5.85 83.30 -0.39
N LYS A 149 -6.94 83.40 0.38
CA LYS A 149 -7.18 82.56 1.57
C LYS A 149 -7.79 81.20 1.24
N SER A 150 -8.53 81.07 0.14
CA SER A 150 -9.08 79.80 -0.35
C SER A 150 -8.20 79.09 -1.37
N MET A 151 -7.15 79.77 -1.87
CA MET A 151 -6.19 79.23 -2.82
C MET A 151 -5.03 78.59 -2.07
N LEU A 152 -4.95 77.26 -2.11
CA LEU A 152 -3.77 76.50 -1.65
C LEU A 152 -2.50 77.07 -2.27
N THR A 153 -1.46 77.25 -1.45
CA THR A 153 -0.15 77.65 -1.96
C THR A 153 0.52 76.48 -2.68
N THR A 154 1.54 76.77 -3.48
CA THR A 154 2.35 75.73 -4.11
C THR A 154 3.17 74.93 -3.09
N ALA A 155 3.35 75.44 -1.86
CA ALA A 155 3.98 74.69 -0.78
C ALA A 155 3.00 73.67 -0.17
N ASP A 156 1.77 74.09 0.14
CA ASP A 156 0.73 73.20 0.70
C ASP A 156 0.43 72.04 -0.25
N LEU A 157 0.20 72.33 -1.54
CA LEU A 157 0.00 71.31 -2.57
C LEU A 157 1.22 70.38 -2.71
N GLY A 158 2.43 70.91 -2.50
CA GLY A 158 3.65 70.12 -2.44
C GLY A 158 3.66 69.14 -1.26
N ASN A 159 3.34 69.64 -0.07
CA ASN A 159 3.26 68.87 1.18
C ASN A 159 2.23 67.74 1.10
N GLU A 160 0.99 68.03 0.69
CA GLU A 160 -0.05 67.01 0.54
C GLU A 160 0.34 65.95 -0.50
N SER A 161 0.98 66.37 -1.60
CA SER A 161 1.49 65.42 -2.60
C SER A 161 2.64 64.54 -2.07
N TYR A 162 3.39 65.02 -1.06
CA TYR A 162 4.45 64.25 -0.41
C TYR A 162 3.88 63.26 0.59
N LEU A 163 2.96 63.69 1.47
CA LEU A 163 2.25 62.82 2.42
C LEU A 163 1.50 61.69 1.68
N PHE A 164 0.79 62.00 0.61
CA PHE A 164 0.10 61.00 -0.21
C PHE A 164 1.08 60.01 -0.87
N LYS A 165 2.24 60.46 -1.35
CA LYS A 165 3.28 59.58 -1.90
C LYS A 165 3.93 58.70 -0.84
N ALA A 166 4.09 59.19 0.39
CA ALA A 166 4.59 58.40 1.51
C ALA A 166 3.61 57.27 1.83
N ALA A 167 2.34 57.57 2.04
CA ALA A 167 1.29 56.58 2.29
C ALA A 167 1.13 55.55 1.15
N LEU A 168 1.20 55.98 -0.12
CA LEU A 168 1.21 55.06 -1.26
C LEU A 168 2.45 54.15 -1.30
N THR A 169 3.59 54.62 -0.80
CA THR A 169 4.84 53.82 -0.74
C THR A 169 4.74 52.80 0.39
N GLU A 170 4.23 53.19 1.55
CA GLU A 170 3.94 52.34 2.71
C GLU A 170 2.97 51.21 2.32
N LEU A 171 1.78 51.55 1.80
CA LEU A 171 0.79 50.59 1.30
C LEU A 171 1.37 49.64 0.22
N ARG A 172 2.24 50.15 -0.66
CA ARG A 172 2.93 49.32 -1.67
C ARG A 172 3.89 48.32 -1.00
N THR A 173 4.60 48.71 0.05
CA THR A 173 5.47 47.79 0.80
C THR A 173 4.68 46.76 1.60
N GLU A 174 3.59 47.16 2.27
CA GLU A 174 2.69 46.22 2.95
C GLU A 174 2.10 45.18 1.99
N LEU A 175 1.57 45.62 0.84
CA LEU A 175 1.03 44.73 -0.19
C LEU A 175 2.10 43.81 -0.79
N GLN A 176 3.36 44.27 -0.87
CA GLN A 176 4.48 43.42 -1.31
C GLN A 176 4.88 42.39 -0.24
N ILE A 177 4.76 42.72 1.05
CA ILE A 177 5.00 41.81 2.17
C ILE A 177 3.89 40.76 2.25
N LEU A 178 2.61 41.17 2.16
CA LEU A 178 1.46 40.27 2.10
C LEU A 178 1.60 39.27 0.94
N ARG A 179 1.85 39.75 -0.29
CA ARG A 179 2.04 38.86 -1.45
C ARG A 179 3.20 37.88 -1.31
N LYS A 180 4.28 38.25 -0.61
CA LYS A 180 5.39 37.32 -0.30
C LYS A 180 4.98 36.28 0.73
N ASN A 181 4.22 36.68 1.75
CA ASN A 181 3.68 35.77 2.77
C ASN A 181 2.68 34.77 2.16
N ASP A 182 1.72 35.26 1.37
CA ASP A 182 0.74 34.42 0.66
C ASP A 182 1.44 33.43 -0.28
N ALA A 183 2.45 33.86 -1.04
CA ALA A 183 3.23 32.97 -1.91
C ALA A 183 3.99 31.89 -1.12
N ALA A 184 4.59 32.24 0.03
CA ALA A 184 5.26 31.28 0.90
C ALA A 184 4.26 30.30 1.55
N ALA A 185 3.12 30.79 2.03
CA ALA A 185 2.05 29.97 2.60
C ALA A 185 1.43 29.02 1.58
N LEU A 186 1.26 29.45 0.33
CA LEU A 186 0.84 28.57 -0.78
C LEU A 186 1.89 27.53 -1.11
N ALA A 187 3.19 27.89 -1.16
CA ALA A 187 4.27 26.93 -1.38
C ALA A 187 4.35 25.86 -0.28
N ILE A 188 4.21 26.26 0.99
CA ILE A 188 4.16 25.31 2.12
C ILE A 188 2.94 24.39 2.00
N ARG A 189 1.76 24.91 1.63
CA ARG A 189 0.55 24.10 1.41
C ARG A 189 0.71 23.09 0.27
N THR A 190 1.30 23.47 -0.86
CA THR A 190 1.54 22.52 -1.97
C THR A 190 2.59 21.46 -1.61
N GLU A 191 3.59 21.81 -0.79
CA GLU A 191 4.58 20.86 -0.28
C GLU A 191 3.97 19.86 0.72
N ILE A 192 3.07 20.32 1.60
CA ILE A 192 2.29 19.45 2.51
C ILE A 192 1.41 18.47 1.71
N ILE A 193 0.63 18.98 0.75
CA ILE A 193 -0.25 18.14 -0.09
C ILE A 193 0.57 17.11 -0.89
N SER A 194 1.77 17.47 -1.37
CA SER A 194 2.68 16.49 -2.00
C SER A 194 3.06 15.37 -1.04
N ARG A 195 3.51 15.70 0.18
CA ARG A 195 3.86 14.70 1.21
C ARG A 195 2.68 13.81 1.60
N GLU A 196 1.47 14.36 1.64
CA GLU A 196 0.24 13.60 1.90
C GLU A 196 -0.07 12.61 0.78
N ILE A 197 0.09 13.03 -0.49
CA ILE A 197 -0.05 12.17 -1.67
C ILE A 197 1.02 11.07 -1.67
N ASP A 198 2.28 11.39 -1.37
CA ASP A 198 3.39 10.44 -1.32
C ASP A 198 3.18 9.39 -0.21
N SER A 199 2.78 9.83 0.99
CA SER A 199 2.43 8.97 2.13
C SER A 199 1.22 8.07 1.83
N LEU A 200 0.19 8.58 1.14
CA LEU A 200 -0.97 7.79 0.74
C LEU A 200 -0.60 6.75 -0.33
N ASN A 201 0.27 7.10 -1.28
CA ASN A 201 0.82 6.15 -2.26
C ASN A 201 1.67 5.06 -1.61
N GLN A 202 2.45 5.38 -0.57
CA GLN A 202 3.21 4.38 0.18
C GLN A 202 2.27 3.39 0.87
N LYS A 203 1.25 3.88 1.60
CA LYS A 203 0.25 3.03 2.27
C LYS A 203 -0.49 2.13 1.28
N LEU A 204 -0.98 2.68 0.17
CA LEU A 204 -1.67 1.91 -0.87
C LEU A 204 -0.77 0.81 -1.48
N ARG A 205 0.54 1.04 -1.58
CA ARG A 205 1.51 0.00 -2.01
C ARG A 205 1.73 -1.07 -0.95
N GLU A 206 1.76 -0.69 0.32
CA GLU A 206 1.85 -1.60 1.47
C GLU A 206 0.57 -2.46 1.58
N ASP A 207 -0.61 -1.86 1.48
CA ASP A 207 -1.91 -2.53 1.47
C ASP A 207 -2.03 -3.53 0.30
N ILE A 208 -1.58 -3.15 -0.91
CA ILE A 208 -1.53 -4.06 -2.08
C ILE A 208 -0.53 -5.21 -1.84
N ALA A 209 0.61 -4.94 -1.22
CA ALA A 209 1.60 -5.98 -0.90
C ALA A 209 1.08 -6.96 0.15
N ASN A 210 0.38 -6.45 1.18
CA ASN A 210 -0.27 -7.24 2.23
C ASN A 210 -1.38 -8.12 1.62
N VAL A 211 -2.32 -7.55 0.87
CA VAL A 211 -3.39 -8.31 0.19
C VAL A 211 -2.81 -9.36 -0.77
N LYS A 212 -1.73 -9.06 -1.50
CA LYS A 212 -1.04 -10.05 -2.35
C LYS A 212 -0.42 -11.19 -1.52
N ASN A 213 0.17 -10.88 -0.38
CA ASN A 213 0.72 -11.87 0.55
C ASN A 213 -0.39 -12.75 1.16
N ASP A 214 -1.50 -12.16 1.58
CA ASP A 214 -2.65 -12.88 2.15
C ASP A 214 -3.28 -13.83 1.12
N ILE A 215 -3.40 -13.40 -0.14
CA ILE A 215 -3.82 -14.26 -1.26
C ILE A 215 -2.82 -15.41 -1.48
N ALA A 216 -1.51 -15.16 -1.36
CA ALA A 216 -0.50 -16.22 -1.47
C ALA A 216 -0.57 -17.22 -0.31
N ILE A 217 -0.92 -16.76 0.90
CA ILE A 217 -1.13 -17.60 2.08
C ILE A 217 -2.40 -18.44 1.93
N ASP A 218 -3.54 -17.87 1.56
CA ASP A 218 -4.79 -18.62 1.31
C ASP A 218 -4.61 -19.65 0.18
N MET A 219 -3.98 -19.26 -0.93
CA MET A 219 -3.65 -20.18 -2.03
C MET A 219 -2.74 -21.33 -1.57
N ASN A 220 -1.75 -21.05 -0.71
CA ASN A 220 -0.89 -22.11 -0.17
C ASN A 220 -1.61 -22.98 0.87
N SER A 221 -2.50 -22.41 1.68
CA SER A 221 -3.37 -23.17 2.60
C SER A 221 -4.24 -24.14 1.81
N ARG A 222 -5.03 -23.65 0.85
CA ARG A 222 -5.86 -24.50 -0.03
C ARG A 222 -5.06 -25.60 -0.73
N LYS A 223 -3.83 -25.30 -1.15
CA LYS A 223 -2.91 -26.27 -1.76
C LYS A 223 -2.28 -27.24 -0.74
N SER A 224 -2.29 -26.92 0.55
CA SER A 224 -2.00 -27.86 1.63
C SER A 224 -3.23 -28.73 1.90
N ASP A 225 -4.39 -28.12 2.13
CA ASP A 225 -5.68 -28.75 2.44
C ASP A 225 -6.04 -29.81 1.38
N VAL A 226 -6.00 -29.46 0.10
CA VAL A 226 -6.25 -30.40 -1.03
C VAL A 226 -5.24 -31.55 -1.06
N ARG A 227 -3.98 -31.35 -0.64
CA ARG A 227 -3.00 -32.45 -0.54
C ARG A 227 -3.22 -33.31 0.70
N GLU A 228 -3.75 -32.77 1.78
CA GLU A 228 -4.15 -33.53 2.97
C GLU A 228 -5.38 -34.38 2.68
N GLU A 229 -6.39 -33.82 1.99
CA GLU A 229 -7.53 -34.56 1.45
C GLU A 229 -7.09 -35.68 0.51
N GLN A 230 -6.16 -35.41 -0.43
CA GLN A 230 -5.61 -36.43 -1.32
C GLN A 230 -4.92 -37.57 -0.56
N LYS A 231 -4.10 -37.26 0.45
CA LYS A 231 -3.48 -38.28 1.33
C LYS A 231 -4.52 -39.06 2.14
N ALA A 232 -5.55 -38.39 2.66
CA ALA A 232 -6.63 -39.04 3.39
C ALA A 232 -7.44 -39.99 2.51
N LEU A 233 -7.64 -39.64 1.23
CA LEU A 233 -8.24 -40.52 0.22
C LEU A 233 -7.31 -41.70 -0.13
N GLU A 234 -6.01 -41.48 -0.30
CA GLU A 234 -5.02 -42.53 -0.56
C GLU A 234 -4.96 -43.54 0.59
N ILE A 235 -4.87 -43.06 1.83
CA ILE A 235 -4.92 -43.89 3.05
C ILE A 235 -6.24 -44.68 3.12
N ARG A 236 -7.38 -44.04 2.80
CA ARG A 236 -8.69 -44.72 2.75
C ARG A 236 -8.73 -45.80 1.67
N ILE A 237 -8.18 -45.55 0.48
CA ILE A 237 -8.10 -46.54 -0.60
C ILE A 237 -7.22 -47.73 -0.16
N GLN A 238 -6.07 -47.47 0.45
CA GLN A 238 -5.19 -48.53 0.95
C GLN A 238 -5.86 -49.33 2.09
N SER A 239 -6.54 -48.68 3.04
CA SER A 239 -7.24 -49.39 4.12
C SER A 239 -8.39 -50.25 3.59
N MET A 240 -9.13 -49.77 2.59
CA MET A 240 -10.19 -50.55 1.92
C MET A 240 -9.60 -51.73 1.15
N SER A 241 -8.48 -51.54 0.43
CA SER A 241 -7.77 -52.62 -0.27
C SER A 241 -7.30 -53.71 0.70
N ASN A 242 -6.65 -53.34 1.81
CA ASN A 242 -6.22 -54.26 2.85
C ASN A 242 -7.40 -55.03 3.47
N HIS A 243 -8.52 -54.34 3.72
CA HIS A 243 -9.76 -54.94 4.21
C HIS A 243 -10.37 -55.94 3.21
N TYR A 244 -10.41 -55.62 1.91
CA TYR A 244 -10.84 -56.57 0.88
C TYR A 244 -9.90 -57.78 0.78
N MET A 245 -8.58 -57.59 0.89
CA MET A 245 -7.62 -58.71 0.91
C MET A 245 -7.82 -59.62 2.13
N ALA A 246 -8.09 -59.05 3.31
CA ALA A 246 -8.44 -59.83 4.49
C ALA A 246 -9.74 -60.63 4.28
N GLN A 247 -10.80 -60.00 3.75
CA GLN A 247 -12.06 -60.67 3.43
C GLN A 247 -11.90 -61.79 2.38
N LEU A 248 -11.05 -61.58 1.36
CA LEU A 248 -10.72 -62.61 0.36
C LEU A 248 -9.96 -63.79 0.98
N GLY A 249 -9.05 -63.54 1.93
CA GLY A 249 -8.41 -64.57 2.76
C GLY A 249 -9.44 -65.39 3.53
N ASP A 250 -10.32 -64.71 4.26
CA ASP A 250 -11.44 -65.28 5.00
C ASP A 250 -12.33 -66.19 4.13
N MET A 251 -12.72 -65.73 2.93
CA MET A 251 -13.54 -66.51 2.00
C MET A 251 -12.78 -67.70 1.42
N ARG A 252 -11.47 -67.56 1.18
CA ARG A 252 -10.61 -68.67 0.76
C ARG A 252 -10.51 -69.74 1.85
N THR A 253 -10.26 -69.36 3.11
CA THR A 253 -10.21 -70.30 4.24
C THR A 253 -11.58 -70.97 4.46
N LYS A 254 -12.69 -70.24 4.31
CA LYS A 254 -14.05 -70.82 4.34
C LYS A 254 -14.27 -71.83 3.21
N MET A 255 -13.78 -71.56 2.00
CA MET A 255 -13.84 -72.50 0.87
C MET A 255 -12.94 -73.74 1.08
N GLU A 256 -11.74 -73.58 1.63
CA GLU A 256 -10.84 -74.69 1.94
C GLU A 256 -11.39 -75.57 3.08
N ALA A 257 -11.99 -74.96 4.10
CA ALA A 257 -12.74 -75.68 5.14
C ALA A 257 -13.98 -76.42 4.58
N ALA A 258 -14.72 -75.82 3.64
CA ALA A 258 -15.85 -76.47 2.97
C ALA A 258 -15.42 -77.68 2.14
N LYS A 259 -14.26 -77.62 1.46
CA LYS A 259 -13.65 -78.77 0.79
C LYS A 259 -13.30 -79.88 1.78
N TRP A 260 -12.63 -79.54 2.89
CA TRP A 260 -12.25 -80.50 3.94
C TRP A 260 -13.45 -81.19 4.58
N GLU A 261 -14.51 -80.44 4.91
CA GLU A 261 -15.74 -81.01 5.44
C GLU A 261 -16.47 -81.91 4.42
N THR A 262 -16.36 -81.62 3.12
CA THR A 262 -16.92 -82.45 2.05
C THR A 262 -16.13 -83.77 1.90
N THR A 263 -14.80 -83.73 1.85
CA THR A 263 -13.97 -84.96 1.75
C THR A 263 -14.09 -85.82 3.00
N ARG A 264 -14.16 -85.22 4.19
CA ARG A 264 -14.41 -85.92 5.46
C ARG A 264 -15.75 -86.66 5.46
N LYS A 265 -16.84 -86.02 4.99
CA LYS A 265 -18.17 -86.66 4.88
C LYS A 265 -18.18 -87.78 3.85
N GLY A 266 -17.52 -87.59 2.70
CA GLY A 266 -17.33 -88.64 1.69
C GLY A 266 -16.57 -89.85 2.22
N MET A 267 -15.47 -89.62 2.97
CA MET A 267 -14.68 -90.70 3.58
C MET A 267 -15.50 -91.51 4.60
N VAL A 268 -16.30 -90.85 5.45
CA VAL A 268 -17.21 -91.51 6.39
C VAL A 268 -18.26 -92.35 5.64
N ALA A 269 -18.84 -91.84 4.55
CA ALA A 269 -19.79 -92.59 3.73
C ALA A 269 -19.17 -93.86 3.09
N ILE A 270 -17.91 -93.79 2.65
CA ILE A 270 -17.16 -94.95 2.11
C ILE A 270 -16.89 -96.01 3.20
N PHE A 271 -16.54 -95.60 4.42
CA PHE A 271 -16.38 -96.56 5.52
C PHE A 271 -17.71 -97.24 5.90
N ILE A 272 -18.83 -96.51 5.87
CA ILE A 272 -20.16 -97.06 6.13
C ILE A 272 -20.59 -98.04 5.04
N SER A 273 -20.36 -97.74 3.75
CA SER A 273 -20.70 -98.67 2.67
C SER A 273 -19.80 -99.92 2.66
N ALA A 274 -18.49 -99.77 2.91
CA ALA A 274 -17.57 -100.90 3.00
C ALA A 274 -17.91 -101.84 4.18
N THR A 275 -18.20 -101.29 5.36
CA THR A 275 -18.61 -102.10 6.52
C THR A 275 -19.95 -102.80 6.30
N PHE A 276 -20.92 -102.14 5.66
CA PHE A 276 -22.19 -102.77 5.26
C PHE A 276 -21.99 -103.95 4.28
N VAL A 277 -21.15 -103.79 3.26
CA VAL A 277 -20.82 -104.86 2.30
C VAL A 277 -20.12 -106.03 3.00
N LEU A 278 -19.19 -105.78 3.91
CA LEU A 278 -18.53 -106.84 4.68
C LEU A 278 -19.51 -107.57 5.61
N LEU A 279 -20.46 -106.85 6.24
CA LEU A 279 -21.49 -107.46 7.08
C LEU A 279 -22.43 -108.35 6.25
N ALA A 280 -22.91 -107.85 5.11
CA ALA A 280 -23.76 -108.60 4.18
C ALA A 280 -23.03 -109.84 3.63
N SER A 281 -21.76 -109.70 3.24
CA SER A 281 -20.91 -110.82 2.81
C SER A 281 -20.75 -111.87 3.91
N ARG A 282 -20.52 -111.48 5.17
CA ARG A 282 -20.45 -112.43 6.29
C ARG A 282 -21.79 -113.12 6.55
N LEU A 283 -22.91 -112.41 6.49
CA LEU A 283 -24.26 -113.00 6.66
C LEU A 283 -24.62 -113.98 5.53
N LEU A 284 -24.15 -113.74 4.30
CA LEU A 284 -24.29 -114.68 3.18
C LEU A 284 -23.35 -115.88 3.33
N MET A 285 -22.08 -115.66 3.68
CA MET A 285 -21.10 -116.74 3.91
C MET A 285 -21.54 -117.69 5.05
N SER A 286 -22.25 -117.16 6.06
CA SER A 286 -22.88 -117.94 7.15
C SER A 286 -24.07 -118.82 6.70
N ARG A 287 -24.37 -118.91 5.41
CA ARG A 287 -25.29 -119.91 4.82
C ARG A 287 -24.59 -121.02 4.03
N GLU A 288 -23.27 -120.93 3.83
CA GLU A 288 -22.50 -121.79 2.91
C GLU A 288 -21.50 -122.70 3.67
N VAL A 289 -21.88 -123.20 4.86
CA VAL A 289 -21.03 -124.04 5.73
C VAL A 289 -21.75 -125.34 6.16
N ASP A 290 -22.68 -125.84 5.34
CA ASP A 290 -23.39 -127.11 5.57
C ASP A 290 -23.41 -127.98 4.29
N LYS A 291 -22.32 -128.74 4.03
CA LYS A 291 -22.25 -130.05 3.31
C LYS A 291 -20.82 -130.57 3.07
N MET A 292 -20.43 -131.62 3.80
CA MET A 292 -19.49 -132.70 3.41
C MET A 292 -19.87 -133.96 4.21
N PRO A 293 -19.79 -135.18 3.65
CA PRO A 293 -18.64 -136.09 3.92
C PRO A 293 -18.32 -137.08 2.76
N VAL A 294 -17.50 -138.14 2.85
CA VAL A 294 -16.09 -138.42 3.31
C VAL A 294 -15.73 -139.81 2.73
N ASP A 295 -14.51 -140.03 2.21
CA ASP A 295 -13.74 -141.31 2.17
C ASP A 295 -12.43 -141.15 1.34
N TYR A 296 -11.50 -142.11 1.10
CA TYR A 296 -10.83 -143.19 1.88
C TYR A 296 -10.28 -144.26 0.89
N ILE A 297 -9.00 -144.68 0.81
CA ILE A 297 -7.73 -144.22 1.41
C ILE A 297 -6.52 -144.70 0.51
N ASP A 298 -5.29 -144.49 0.97
CA ASP A 298 -3.95 -145.00 0.54
C ASP A 298 -3.83 -146.51 0.16
N PRO A 299 -2.72 -147.02 -0.47
CA PRO A 299 -1.30 -146.58 -0.30
C PRO A 299 -0.28 -146.67 -1.49
N TYR A 300 0.87 -145.99 -1.29
CA TYR A 300 2.28 -146.29 -1.72
C TYR A 300 2.61 -146.93 -3.09
N VAL A 301 3.55 -146.32 -3.84
CA VAL A 301 4.94 -146.83 -4.10
C VAL A 301 5.80 -145.82 -4.91
N ASN A 302 7.13 -145.89 -4.75
CA ASN A 302 8.16 -145.02 -5.33
C ASN A 302 8.68 -145.51 -6.71
N HIS A 303 9.25 -144.64 -7.55
CA HIS A 303 10.65 -144.73 -8.07
C HIS A 303 10.95 -143.89 -9.34
N SER A 304 11.88 -142.94 -9.22
CA SER A 304 12.85 -142.51 -10.26
C SER A 304 12.25 -141.85 -11.54
N ASN A 305 13.00 -141.26 -12.50
CA ASN A 305 14.42 -140.86 -12.65
C ASN A 305 14.52 -139.61 -13.57
N ALA A 306 15.73 -139.03 -13.66
CA ALA A 306 16.33 -138.20 -14.73
C ALA A 306 15.43 -137.60 -15.86
N SER A 307 15.65 -136.37 -16.34
CA SER A 307 16.97 -135.92 -16.85
C SER A 307 17.11 -134.40 -17.02
N ASN A 308 18.35 -134.00 -17.27
CA ASN A 308 18.95 -132.80 -17.92
C ASN A 308 18.09 -132.00 -18.97
N ASN A 309 18.47 -130.80 -19.48
CA ASN A 309 19.72 -130.01 -19.36
C ASN A 309 19.49 -128.48 -19.63
N THR A 310 20.52 -127.65 -19.37
CA THR A 310 21.01 -126.40 -20.05
C THR A 310 20.15 -125.67 -21.11
N ASP A 311 20.17 -124.34 -21.30
CA ASP A 311 21.11 -123.20 -20.99
C ASP A 311 20.31 -121.95 -20.52
N GLY A 312 20.83 -120.79 -20.07
CA GLY A 312 21.91 -119.92 -20.58
C GLY A 312 21.38 -119.02 -21.73
N MET A 313 21.59 -117.69 -21.80
CA MET A 313 22.48 -116.81 -21.03
C MET A 313 22.02 -115.31 -21.15
N VAL A 314 22.00 -114.58 -20.02
CA VAL A 314 22.55 -113.20 -19.79
C VAL A 314 21.96 -111.96 -20.55
N PRO A 315 21.93 -110.74 -19.93
CA PRO A 315 21.18 -109.57 -20.43
C PRO A 315 22.08 -108.42 -20.96
N ASP A 316 21.49 -107.26 -21.29
CA ASP A 316 22.23 -105.98 -21.29
C ASP A 316 21.35 -104.75 -20.94
N SER A 317 21.96 -103.55 -20.98
CA SER A 317 21.61 -102.37 -20.19
C SER A 317 21.59 -101.05 -21.00
N PHE A 318 20.75 -100.08 -20.59
CA PHE A 318 20.94 -98.62 -20.73
C PHE A 318 19.80 -97.89 -19.95
N VAL A 319 19.92 -96.81 -19.15
CA VAL A 319 20.85 -95.65 -19.01
C VAL A 319 20.40 -94.37 -19.74
N VAL A 320 19.91 -93.40 -18.94
CA VAL A 320 19.98 -91.92 -19.13
C VAL A 320 19.38 -91.28 -20.40
N SER A 321 18.42 -90.35 -20.21
CA SER A 321 18.70 -88.90 -20.40
C SER A 321 17.63 -87.97 -19.81
N HIS A 322 18.10 -86.90 -19.15
CA HIS A 322 17.33 -85.65 -19.03
C HIS A 322 17.13 -85.01 -20.41
N ARG A 323 16.09 -84.18 -20.57
CA ARG A 323 16.31 -82.83 -21.10
C ARG A 323 15.31 -81.83 -20.55
N SER A 324 15.80 -80.60 -20.38
CA SER A 324 15.07 -79.34 -20.28
C SER A 324 14.43 -78.96 -21.61
#